data_AF-A0A961LA14-F1
#
_entry.id   AF-A0A961LA14-F1
#
_cell.length_a   1.000
_cell.length_b   1.000
_cell.length_c   1.000
_cell.angle_alpha   90.00
_cell.angle_beta   90.00
_cell.angle_gamma   90.00
#
_symmetry.space_group_name_H-M   'P 1'
#
loop_
_entity.id
_entity.type
_entity.pdbx_description
1 polymer ?
#
loop_
_entity_poly.entity_id
_entity_poly.type
_entity_poly.pdbx_seq_one_letter_code
_entity_poly.pdbx_strand_id
1 'polypeptide(L)'
;MTRSEQLFNGLIFYDPFGYMISPISFAFIGLATSLYLRGLKTTARFVGKITIWRRAFFFAGLAIVLVATNAPLAPLGHSQFSAHQVEHLLLRLVGPLVIAVSQPWHILKAGSSRQWRKSLRKLGGGHIARFMTRPGIATACLVGSLFIWQVPQLFALVQKIALLEILAHLSMTLAGLWYFSMMFDHRDPPEGARRGARLISGFVVIVSNIFLGSLTTFKEVSLYVLRSSP
;
A
#
# COMPACT_ATOMS: atom_id res chain seq x y z
N MET A 1 28.44 5.15 21.55
CA MET A 1 27.04 4.80 21.23
C MET A 1 26.15 5.26 22.37
N THR A 2 25.18 6.12 22.08
CA THR A 2 24.29 6.73 23.09
C THR A 2 23.00 5.91 23.26
N ARG A 3 22.39 5.96 24.45
CA ARG A 3 21.14 5.21 24.77
C ARG A 3 19.97 5.55 23.83
N SER A 4 19.97 6.76 23.25
CA SER A 4 19.03 7.19 22.21
C SER A 4 19.27 6.50 20.86
N GLU A 5 20.52 6.27 20.47
CA GLU A 5 20.85 5.47 19.28
C GLU A 5 20.50 4.00 19.48
N GLN A 6 20.61 3.46 20.70
CA GLN A 6 20.18 2.09 21.00
C GLN A 6 18.65 1.91 20.98
N LEU A 7 17.87 2.91 21.41
CA LEU A 7 16.40 2.88 21.31
C LEU A 7 15.91 3.09 19.87
N PHE A 8 16.58 3.95 19.10
CA PHE A 8 16.34 4.12 17.67
C PHE A 8 16.72 2.86 16.89
N ASN A 9 17.88 2.27 17.19
CA ASN A 9 18.31 0.99 16.62
C ASN A 9 17.44 -0.17 17.09
N GLY A 10 16.88 -0.16 18.30
CA GLY A 10 15.93 -1.17 18.76
C GLY A 10 14.56 -1.11 18.06
N LEU A 11 14.20 0.05 17.50
CA LEU A 11 13.04 0.22 16.61
C LEU A 11 13.35 -0.13 15.15
N ILE A 12 14.64 -0.22 14.78
CA ILE A 12 15.14 -0.30 13.39
C ILE A 12 15.94 -1.59 13.13
N PHE A 13 16.24 -2.40 14.15
CA PHE A 13 16.91 -3.71 13.99
C PHE A 13 15.94 -4.69 13.32
N TYR A 14 16.00 -4.67 12.00
CA TYR A 14 15.46 -5.68 11.13
C TYR A 14 16.67 -6.46 10.61
N ASP A 15 16.66 -7.75 10.92
CA ASP A 15 17.51 -8.71 10.24
C ASP A 15 16.94 -8.87 8.82
N PRO A 16 17.69 -8.54 7.75
CA PRO A 16 17.24 -8.71 6.38
C PRO A 16 16.80 -10.15 6.02
N PHE A 17 17.02 -11.12 6.93
CA PHE A 17 16.61 -12.52 6.79
C PHE A 17 15.91 -13.14 8.03
N GLY A 18 15.48 -12.34 9.02
CA GLY A 18 15.00 -12.86 10.32
C GLY A 18 13.48 -12.77 10.57
N TYR A 19 12.97 -13.67 11.42
CA TYR A 19 11.58 -13.82 11.91
C TYR A 19 11.02 -12.63 12.72
N MET A 20 11.46 -11.40 12.47
CA MET A 20 11.02 -10.23 13.23
C MET A 20 9.85 -9.55 12.51
N ILE A 21 8.66 -9.93 12.93
CA ILE A 21 7.41 -9.22 12.72
C ILE A 21 7.64 -7.70 12.78
N SER A 22 7.32 -6.98 11.69
CA SER A 22 7.43 -5.53 11.57
C SER A 22 6.50 -4.84 12.59
N PRO A 23 7.03 -4.26 13.70
CA PRO A 23 6.19 -3.64 14.72
C PRO A 23 5.42 -2.44 14.15
N ILE A 24 6.00 -1.80 13.15
CA ILE A 24 5.43 -0.67 12.43
C ILE A 24 4.19 -1.10 11.64
N SER A 25 4.25 -2.24 10.94
CA SER A 25 3.09 -2.79 10.21
C SER A 25 1.93 -3.08 11.16
N PHE A 26 2.21 -3.73 12.29
CA PHE A 26 1.21 -3.98 13.33
C PHE A 26 0.66 -2.70 13.94
N ALA A 27 1.49 -1.68 14.17
CA ALA A 27 1.04 -0.39 14.68
C ALA A 27 0.08 0.31 13.70
N PHE A 28 0.40 0.35 12.40
CA PHE A 28 -0.49 0.93 11.38
C PHE A 28 -1.80 0.17 11.24
N ILE A 29 -1.75 -1.15 11.23
CA ILE A 29 -2.94 -2.01 11.09
C ILE A 29 -3.80 -1.97 12.35
N GLY A 30 -3.18 -1.98 13.53
CA GLY A 30 -3.84 -1.81 14.82
C GLY A 30 -4.52 -0.45 14.93
N LEU A 31 -3.87 0.62 14.44
CA LEU A 31 -4.46 1.95 14.36
C LEU A 31 -5.66 1.97 13.40
N ALA A 32 -5.51 1.45 12.19
CA ALA A 32 -6.59 1.38 11.20
C ALA A 32 -7.80 0.59 11.73
N THR A 33 -7.55 -0.56 12.34
CA THR A 33 -8.56 -1.40 13.00
C THR A 33 -9.26 -0.66 14.12
N SER A 34 -8.49 -0.02 15.01
CA SER A 34 -9.02 0.74 16.14
C SER A 34 -9.91 1.90 15.68
N LEU A 35 -9.46 2.66 14.67
CA LEU A 35 -10.25 3.75 14.09
C LEU A 35 -11.52 3.23 13.41
N TYR A 36 -11.46 2.10 12.70
CA TYR A 36 -12.62 1.52 12.05
C TYR A 36 -13.67 1.06 13.07
N LEU A 37 -13.26 0.30 14.09
CA LEU A 37 -14.13 -0.17 15.16
C LEU A 37 -14.73 0.99 15.98
N ARG A 38 -13.92 2.01 16.30
CA ARG A 38 -14.42 3.24 16.93
C ARG A 38 -15.44 3.94 16.04
N GLY A 39 -15.16 4.07 14.74
CA GLY A 39 -16.08 4.69 13.78
C GLY A 39 -17.44 4.00 13.69
N LEU A 40 -17.44 2.66 13.70
CA LEU A 40 -18.67 1.85 13.75
C LEU A 40 -19.48 2.08 15.03
N LYS A 41 -18.80 2.19 16.19
CA LYS A 41 -19.46 2.38 17.50
C LYS A 41 -19.94 3.81 17.73
N THR A 42 -19.18 4.81 17.31
CA THR A 42 -19.42 6.23 17.64
C THR A 42 -20.58 6.84 16.83
N THR A 43 -20.88 6.29 15.65
CA THR A 43 -21.88 6.92 14.76
C THR A 43 -23.11 6.04 14.63
N ALA A 44 -24.22 6.44 15.26
CA ALA A 44 -25.53 5.78 15.11
C ALA A 44 -25.94 5.61 13.63
N ARG A 45 -25.47 6.50 12.75
CA ARG A 45 -25.69 6.42 11.29
C ARG A 45 -25.06 5.18 10.62
N PHE A 46 -24.09 4.51 11.23
CA PHE A 46 -23.43 3.32 10.67
C PHE A 46 -23.86 2.01 11.33
N VAL A 47 -24.45 2.07 12.53
CA VAL A 47 -24.99 0.90 13.23
C VAL A 47 -26.08 0.26 12.37
N GLY A 48 -25.92 -1.02 12.04
CA GLY A 48 -26.84 -1.79 11.19
C GLY A 48 -26.82 -1.47 9.68
N LYS A 49 -26.19 -0.37 9.24
CA LYS A 49 -26.20 0.05 7.82
C LYS A 49 -25.02 -0.45 6.98
N ILE A 50 -23.89 -0.74 7.61
CA ILE A 50 -22.71 -1.27 6.89
C ILE A 50 -22.89 -2.76 6.66
N THR A 51 -22.94 -3.16 5.40
CA THR A 51 -23.05 -4.56 4.97
C THR A 51 -21.88 -5.41 5.47
N ILE A 52 -22.14 -6.70 5.73
CA ILE A 52 -21.14 -7.63 6.25
C ILE A 52 -19.94 -7.77 5.30
N TRP A 53 -20.18 -7.80 3.99
CA TRP A 53 -19.13 -7.92 2.99
C TRP A 53 -18.17 -6.73 3.03
N ARG A 54 -18.65 -5.48 3.21
CA ARG A 54 -17.75 -4.32 3.32
C ARG A 54 -16.82 -4.45 4.52
N ARG A 55 -17.32 -4.94 5.66
CA ARG A 55 -16.48 -5.20 6.84
C ARG A 55 -15.46 -6.30 6.56
N ALA A 56 -15.92 -7.40 5.97
CA ALA A 56 -15.06 -8.54 5.62
C ALA A 56 -13.93 -8.11 4.68
N PHE A 57 -14.23 -7.36 3.61
CA PHE A 57 -13.21 -6.84 2.68
C PHE A 57 -12.24 -5.88 3.37
N PHE A 58 -12.70 -5.00 4.27
CA PHE A 58 -11.79 -4.12 5.00
C PHE A 58 -10.75 -4.92 5.80
N PHE A 59 -11.20 -5.90 6.59
CA PHE A 59 -10.29 -6.73 7.40
C PHE A 59 -9.46 -7.69 6.55
N ALA A 60 -10.01 -8.25 5.47
CA ALA A 60 -9.26 -9.08 4.54
C ALA A 60 -8.13 -8.29 3.88
N GLY A 61 -8.40 -7.05 3.47
CA GLY A 61 -7.39 -6.18 2.89
C GLY A 61 -6.28 -5.81 3.89
N LEU A 62 -6.63 -5.54 5.15
CA LEU A 62 -5.64 -5.36 6.21
C LEU A 62 -4.82 -6.62 6.46
N ALA A 63 -5.45 -7.80 6.45
CA ALA A 63 -4.76 -9.08 6.61
C ALA A 63 -3.80 -9.34 5.44
N ILE A 64 -4.18 -9.02 4.20
CA ILE A 64 -3.30 -9.13 3.03
C ILE A 64 -2.07 -8.23 3.19
N VAL A 65 -2.27 -6.97 3.60
CA VAL A 65 -1.13 -6.06 3.85
C VAL A 65 -0.24 -6.60 4.98
N LEU A 66 -0.84 -7.11 6.05
CA LEU A 66 -0.09 -7.67 7.18
C LEU A 66 0.74 -8.88 6.78
N VAL A 67 0.13 -9.82 6.05
CA VAL A 67 0.80 -11.03 5.57
C VAL A 67 1.92 -10.65 4.62
N ALA A 68 1.66 -9.73 3.68
CA ALA A 68 2.67 -9.30 2.74
C ALA A 68 3.89 -8.69 3.45
N THR A 69 3.71 -7.78 4.42
CA THR A 69 4.84 -7.14 5.11
C THR A 69 5.53 -7.99 6.18
N ASN A 70 5.03 -9.19 6.49
CA ASN A 70 5.58 -10.06 7.54
C ASN A 70 5.81 -11.50 7.06
N ALA A 71 5.67 -11.77 5.76
CA ALA A 71 5.88 -13.10 5.21
C ALA A 71 7.37 -13.47 5.37
N PRO A 72 7.70 -14.60 6.01
CA PRO A 72 9.09 -15.02 6.13
C PRO A 72 9.62 -15.40 4.74
N LEU A 73 10.57 -14.61 4.23
CA LEU A 73 11.32 -14.94 3.02
C LEU A 73 12.40 -15.97 3.38
N ALA A 74 12.03 -17.25 3.42
CA ALA A 74 12.98 -18.33 3.65
C ALA A 74 14.11 -18.32 2.59
N PRO A 75 15.35 -18.74 2.93
CA PRO A 75 16.52 -18.58 2.07
C PRO A 75 16.55 -19.63 0.96
N LEU A 76 15.86 -19.38 -0.16
CA LEU A 76 15.94 -20.20 -1.37
C LEU A 76 15.86 -19.33 -2.63
N GLY A 77 16.97 -19.22 -3.37
CA GLY A 77 17.16 -18.54 -4.67
C GLY A 77 15.94 -17.98 -5.42
N HIS A 78 15.54 -18.57 -6.55
CA HIS A 78 14.46 -18.05 -7.42
C HIS A 78 13.11 -17.89 -6.71
N SER A 79 12.84 -18.68 -5.67
CA SER A 79 11.65 -18.52 -4.83
C SER A 79 11.66 -17.20 -4.06
N GLN A 80 12.81 -16.63 -3.69
CA GLN A 80 12.87 -15.32 -3.02
C GLN A 80 12.46 -14.19 -3.95
N PHE A 81 12.96 -14.17 -5.19
CA PHE A 81 12.58 -13.13 -6.16
C PHE A 81 11.08 -13.19 -6.45
N SER A 82 10.55 -14.37 -6.78
CA SER A 82 9.13 -14.55 -7.05
C SER A 82 8.26 -14.20 -5.84
N ALA A 83 8.62 -14.67 -4.63
CA ALA A 83 7.90 -14.35 -3.41
C ALA A 83 7.89 -12.83 -3.11
N HIS A 84 9.01 -12.16 -3.32
CA HIS A 84 9.09 -10.71 -3.13
C HIS A 84 8.30 -9.92 -4.18
N GLN A 85 8.24 -10.39 -5.43
CA GLN A 85 7.35 -9.80 -6.44
C GLN A 85 5.88 -9.99 -6.07
N VAL A 86 5.52 -11.14 -5.49
CA VAL A 86 4.17 -11.38 -4.94
C VAL A 86 3.89 -10.42 -3.79
N GLU A 87 4.81 -10.23 -2.86
CA GLU A 87 4.69 -9.24 -1.78
C GLU A 87 4.43 -7.82 -2.33
N HIS A 88 5.26 -7.37 -3.28
CA HIS A 88 5.06 -6.07 -3.94
C HIS A 88 3.71 -5.96 -4.66
N LEU A 89 3.24 -7.04 -5.29
CA LEU A 89 1.91 -7.07 -5.92
C LEU A 89 0.79 -6.95 -4.88
N LEU A 90 0.90 -7.68 -3.76
CA LEU A 90 -0.07 -7.62 -2.67
C LEU A 90 -0.12 -6.22 -2.05
N LEU A 91 1.02 -5.59 -1.81
CA LEU A 91 1.11 -4.27 -1.19
C LEU A 91 0.70 -3.13 -2.12
N ARG A 92 1.05 -3.20 -3.40
CA ARG A 92 0.74 -2.13 -4.36
C ARG A 92 -0.67 -2.24 -4.93
N LEU A 93 -1.18 -3.46 -5.10
CA LEU A 93 -2.45 -3.70 -5.80
C LEU A 93 -3.50 -4.37 -4.91
N VAL A 94 -3.30 -5.63 -4.51
CA VAL A 94 -4.38 -6.47 -3.99
C VAL A 94 -4.91 -5.96 -2.64
N GLY A 95 -4.03 -5.75 -1.67
CA GLY A 95 -4.39 -5.22 -0.35
C GLY A 95 -5.11 -3.88 -0.46
N PRO A 96 -4.52 -2.88 -1.13
CA PRO A 96 -5.18 -1.60 -1.33
C PRO A 96 -6.51 -1.64 -2.09
N LEU A 97 -6.62 -2.47 -3.13
CA LEU A 97 -7.85 -2.69 -3.89
C LEU A 97 -8.97 -3.19 -2.94
N VAL A 98 -8.68 -4.26 -2.21
CA VAL A 98 -9.63 -4.91 -1.29
C VAL A 98 -10.06 -3.95 -0.18
N ILE A 99 -9.11 -3.17 0.38
CA ILE A 99 -9.43 -2.11 1.35
C ILE A 99 -10.33 -1.05 0.71
N ALA A 100 -9.98 -0.53 -0.46
CA ALA A 100 -10.72 0.56 -1.10
C ALA A 100 -12.15 0.16 -1.52
N VAL A 101 -12.35 -1.08 -1.97
CA VAL A 101 -13.68 -1.63 -2.29
C VAL A 101 -14.63 -1.60 -1.09
N SER A 102 -14.12 -1.78 0.13
CA SER A 102 -14.93 -1.66 1.35
C SER A 102 -15.47 -0.24 1.61
N GLN A 103 -14.89 0.79 0.98
CA GLN A 103 -15.16 2.22 1.19
C GLN A 103 -15.08 2.65 2.66
N PRO A 104 -13.96 2.38 3.37
CA PRO A 104 -13.89 2.51 4.82
C PRO A 104 -13.69 3.97 5.28
N TRP A 105 -13.44 4.89 4.34
CA TRP A 105 -12.93 6.24 4.62
C TRP A 105 -13.83 7.08 5.53
N HIS A 106 -15.15 6.95 5.37
CA HIS A 106 -16.11 7.67 6.22
C HIS A 106 -16.14 7.10 7.64
N ILE A 107 -15.97 5.79 7.80
CA ILE A 107 -15.93 5.09 9.09
C ILE A 107 -14.63 5.44 9.82
N LEU A 108 -13.49 5.32 9.15
CA LEU A 108 -12.17 5.68 9.70
C LEU A 108 -12.14 7.14 10.17
N LYS A 109 -12.68 8.05 9.35
CA LYS A 109 -12.81 9.48 9.70
C LYS A 109 -13.74 9.69 10.90
N ALA A 110 -14.82 8.93 11.03
CA ALA A 110 -15.71 9.03 12.18
C ALA A 110 -15.08 8.52 13.48
N GLY A 111 -14.23 7.49 13.40
CA GLY A 111 -13.46 6.99 14.55
C GLY A 111 -12.27 7.88 14.94
N SER A 112 -11.91 8.85 14.10
CA SER A 112 -10.84 9.81 14.36
C SER A 112 -11.28 10.91 15.33
N SER A 113 -10.36 11.37 16.18
CA SER A 113 -10.64 12.42 17.18
C SER A 113 -11.17 13.71 16.54
N ARG A 114 -12.00 14.46 17.29
CA ARG A 114 -12.55 15.74 16.82
C ARG A 114 -11.43 16.75 16.52
N GLN A 115 -10.36 16.73 17.32
CA GLN A 115 -9.18 17.57 17.17
C GLN A 115 -8.46 17.28 15.86
N TRP A 116 -8.21 16.01 15.55
CA TRP A 116 -7.56 15.62 14.29
C TRP A 116 -8.36 16.06 13.06
N ARG A 117 -9.68 15.86 13.09
CA ARG A 117 -10.58 16.33 12.01
C ARG A 117 -10.57 17.85 11.85
N LYS A 118 -10.50 18.60 12.96
CA LYS A 118 -10.40 20.07 12.93
C LYS A 118 -9.04 20.51 12.35
N SER A 119 -7.94 19.89 12.77
CA SER A 119 -6.59 20.20 12.26
C SER A 119 -6.49 19.94 10.76
N LEU A 120 -6.96 18.79 10.28
CA LEU A 120 -7.00 18.50 8.84
C LEU A 120 -7.79 19.55 8.05
N ARG A 121 -8.91 20.02 8.58
CA ARG A 121 -9.68 21.09 7.92
C ARG A 121 -8.94 22.42 7.92
N LYS A 122 -8.25 22.77 9.01
CA LYS A 122 -7.43 23.99 9.11
C LYS A 122 -6.22 23.95 8.17
N LEU A 123 -5.60 22.80 7.98
CA LEU A 123 -4.46 22.58 7.08
C LEU A 123 -4.88 22.47 5.59
N GLY A 124 -6.01 23.06 5.21
CA GLY A 124 -6.47 23.03 3.82
C GLY A 124 -7.06 21.70 3.39
N GLY A 125 -7.74 20.96 4.28
CA GLY A 125 -8.33 19.65 3.99
C GLY A 125 -9.23 19.59 2.75
N GLY A 126 -9.84 20.71 2.33
CA GLY A 126 -10.56 20.82 1.06
C GLY A 126 -9.66 20.76 -0.17
N HIS A 127 -8.50 21.43 -0.14
CA HIS A 127 -7.49 21.36 -1.20
C HIS A 127 -6.88 19.97 -1.29
N ILE A 128 -6.56 19.36 -0.15
CA ILE A 128 -6.07 17.98 -0.09
C ILE A 128 -7.11 17.02 -0.66
N ALA A 129 -8.38 17.14 -0.26
CA ALA A 129 -9.44 16.30 -0.80
C ALA A 129 -9.60 16.43 -2.32
N ARG A 130 -9.53 17.65 -2.87
CA ARG A 130 -9.56 17.90 -4.33
C ARG A 130 -8.30 17.41 -5.04
N PHE A 131 -7.16 17.41 -4.37
CA PHE A 131 -5.92 16.87 -4.91
C PHE A 131 -6.00 15.34 -5.00
N MET A 132 -6.56 14.69 -3.97
CA MET A 132 -6.71 13.24 -3.93
C MET A 132 -7.68 12.70 -4.99
N THR A 133 -8.53 13.53 -5.59
CA THR A 133 -9.46 13.11 -6.65
C THR A 133 -8.85 13.21 -8.05
N ARG A 134 -7.58 13.60 -8.20
CA ARG A 134 -6.92 13.76 -9.50
C ARG A 134 -6.42 12.42 -10.07
N PRO A 135 -7.03 11.90 -11.16
CA PRO A 135 -6.66 10.59 -11.72
C PRO A 135 -5.21 10.53 -12.15
N GLY A 136 -4.73 11.55 -12.86
CA GLY A 136 -3.37 11.54 -13.41
C GLY A 136 -2.30 11.42 -12.34
N ILE A 137 -2.47 12.11 -11.20
CA ILE A 137 -1.50 12.09 -10.11
C ILE A 137 -1.56 10.76 -9.36
N ALA A 138 -2.76 10.28 -9.02
CA ALA A 138 -2.90 8.98 -8.36
C ALA A 138 -2.32 7.84 -9.22
N THR A 139 -2.55 7.91 -10.54
CA THR A 139 -1.99 6.96 -11.52
C THR A 139 -0.46 7.07 -11.58
N ALA A 140 0.07 8.29 -11.69
CA ALA A 140 1.52 8.52 -11.73
C ALA A 140 2.21 8.05 -10.45
N CYS A 141 1.61 8.23 -9.27
CA CYS A 141 2.15 7.72 -8.03
C CYS A 141 2.13 6.19 -7.99
N LEU A 142 1.03 5.55 -8.41
CA LEU A 142 0.94 4.09 -8.44
C LEU A 142 1.95 3.48 -9.42
N VAL A 143 1.99 3.98 -10.66
CA VAL A 143 2.92 3.54 -11.70
C VAL A 143 4.37 3.91 -11.35
N GLY A 144 4.61 5.07 -10.75
CA GLY A 144 5.92 5.45 -10.23
C GLY A 144 6.42 4.47 -9.17
N SER A 145 5.57 4.12 -8.21
CA SER A 145 5.90 3.09 -7.20
C SER A 145 6.14 1.70 -7.82
N LEU A 146 5.50 1.39 -8.95
CA LEU A 146 5.73 0.16 -9.70
C LEU A 146 7.16 0.11 -10.26
N PHE A 147 7.63 1.19 -10.89
CA PHE A 147 8.93 1.19 -11.58
C PHE A 147 10.11 1.55 -10.67
N ILE A 148 9.96 2.51 -9.75
CA ILE A 148 11.06 3.00 -8.89
C ILE A 148 11.70 1.84 -8.11
N TRP A 149 10.88 0.99 -7.50
CA TRP A 149 11.36 -0.10 -6.66
C TRP A 149 11.88 -1.32 -7.45
N GLN A 150 11.77 -1.29 -8.78
CA GLN A 150 12.33 -2.31 -9.68
C GLN A 150 13.68 -1.90 -10.27
N VAL A 151 14.16 -0.69 -9.94
CA VAL A 151 15.50 -0.23 -10.31
C VAL A 151 16.53 -1.09 -9.54
N PRO A 152 17.43 -1.83 -10.23
CA PRO A 152 18.31 -2.81 -9.57
C PRO A 152 19.14 -2.24 -8.41
N GLN A 153 19.60 -1.00 -8.55
CA GLN A 153 20.38 -0.30 -7.54
C GLN A 153 19.55 -0.03 -6.28
N LEU A 154 18.30 0.42 -6.45
CA LEU A 154 17.39 0.66 -5.33
C LEU A 154 16.95 -0.66 -4.69
N PHE A 155 16.67 -1.67 -5.50
CA PHE A 155 16.35 -3.01 -5.03
C PHE A 155 17.45 -3.59 -4.14
N ALA A 156 18.71 -3.51 -4.58
CA ALA A 156 19.85 -3.98 -3.81
C ALA A 156 20.05 -3.21 -2.49
N LEU A 157 19.64 -1.94 -2.43
CA LEU A 157 19.67 -1.14 -1.21
C LEU A 157 18.52 -1.49 -0.26
N VAL A 158 17.32 -1.70 -0.79
CA VAL A 158 16.13 -2.12 -0.02
C VAL A 158 16.42 -3.42 0.74
N GLN A 159 17.06 -4.38 0.08
CA GLN A 159 17.46 -5.67 0.69
C GLN A 159 18.51 -5.56 1.81
N LYS A 160 19.15 -4.39 1.96
CA LYS A 160 20.21 -4.15 2.96
C LYS A 160 19.82 -3.17 4.04
N ILE A 161 18.83 -2.31 3.76
CA ILE A 161 18.47 -1.17 4.61
C ILE A 161 16.98 -1.27 4.93
N ALA A 162 16.68 -1.69 6.16
CA ALA A 162 15.34 -1.84 6.70
C ALA A 162 14.44 -0.61 6.51
N LEU A 163 15.00 0.58 6.69
CA LEU A 163 14.26 1.83 6.50
C LEU A 163 13.80 1.99 5.04
N LEU A 164 14.63 1.63 4.06
CA LEU A 164 14.26 1.72 2.65
C LEU A 164 13.20 0.69 2.28
N GLU A 165 13.25 -0.50 2.87
CA GLU A 165 12.20 -1.51 2.72
C GLU A 165 10.86 -1.04 3.29
N ILE A 166 10.85 -0.50 4.51
CA ILE A 166 9.65 0.10 5.10
C ILE A 166 9.11 1.22 4.20
N LEU A 167 9.99 2.08 3.68
CA LEU A 167 9.59 3.15 2.76
C LEU A 167 9.05 2.60 1.43
N ALA A 168 9.62 1.51 0.92
CA ALA A 168 9.12 0.84 -0.28
C ALA A 168 7.70 0.30 -0.06
N HIS A 169 7.52 -0.51 0.99
CA HIS A 169 6.23 -1.10 1.33
C HIS A 169 5.17 -0.04 1.64
N LEU A 170 5.53 0.98 2.43
CA LEU A 170 4.63 2.07 2.77
C LEU A 170 4.26 2.90 1.54
N SER A 171 5.22 3.28 0.71
CA SER A 171 4.95 4.09 -0.49
C SER A 171 4.08 3.35 -1.51
N MET A 172 4.33 2.06 -1.74
CA MET A 172 3.48 1.21 -2.59
C MET A 172 2.06 1.10 -2.05
N THR A 173 1.92 0.80 -0.75
CA THR A 173 0.62 0.64 -0.10
C THR A 173 -0.18 1.94 -0.14
N LEU A 174 0.44 3.08 0.18
CA LEU A 174 -0.20 4.38 0.13
C LEU A 174 -0.58 4.80 -1.29
N ALA A 175 0.28 4.54 -2.28
CA ALA A 175 -0.02 4.83 -3.69
C ALA A 175 -1.19 3.99 -4.19
N GLY A 176 -1.21 2.69 -3.88
CA GLY A 176 -2.33 1.81 -4.18
C GLY A 176 -3.63 2.25 -3.50
N LEU A 177 -3.57 2.57 -2.21
CA LEU A 177 -4.74 2.98 -1.44
C LEU A 177 -5.33 4.26 -2.00
N TRP A 178 -4.48 5.22 -2.33
CA TRP A 178 -4.92 6.45 -2.98
C TRP A 178 -5.55 6.16 -4.33
N TYR A 179 -4.87 5.43 -5.22
CA TYR A 179 -5.37 5.13 -6.56
C TYR A 179 -6.73 4.42 -6.53
N PHE A 180 -6.88 3.33 -5.77
CA PHE A 180 -8.14 2.60 -5.73
C PHE A 180 -9.25 3.37 -4.99
N SER A 181 -8.91 4.20 -4.01
CA SER A 181 -9.89 5.11 -3.40
C SER A 181 -10.43 6.12 -4.40
N MET A 182 -9.56 6.65 -5.25
CA MET A 182 -9.91 7.58 -6.32
C MET A 182 -10.69 6.89 -7.44
N MET A 183 -10.32 5.65 -7.80
CA MET A 183 -10.98 4.82 -8.81
C MET A 183 -12.41 4.44 -8.40
N PHE A 184 -12.61 4.03 -7.15
CA PHE A 184 -13.92 3.61 -6.63
C PHE A 184 -14.70 4.73 -5.95
N ASP A 185 -14.25 5.98 -6.09
CA ASP A 185 -15.02 7.11 -5.61
C ASP A 185 -16.31 7.22 -6.43
N HIS A 186 -17.46 7.21 -5.75
CA HIS A 186 -18.78 7.26 -6.37
C HIS A 186 -19.15 8.67 -6.83
N ARG A 187 -18.42 9.67 -6.34
CA ARG A 187 -18.67 11.08 -6.64
C ARG A 187 -18.16 11.40 -8.05
N ASP A 188 -18.96 12.19 -8.75
CA ASP A 188 -18.61 12.78 -10.05
C ASP A 188 -18.12 14.24 -9.83
N PRO A 189 -17.55 14.91 -10.85
CA PRO A 189 -17.07 16.28 -10.70
C PRO A 189 -18.19 17.24 -10.23
N PRO A 190 -17.87 18.25 -9.40
CA PRO A 190 -16.53 18.71 -9.02
C PRO A 190 -15.89 18.01 -7.82
N GLU A 191 -16.63 17.14 -7.13
CA GLU A 191 -16.15 16.48 -5.89
C GLU A 191 -15.32 15.23 -6.14
N GLY A 192 -15.51 14.57 -7.29
CA GLY A 192 -14.75 13.41 -7.72
C GLY A 192 -14.28 13.53 -9.18
N ALA A 193 -13.65 12.47 -9.69
CA ALA A 193 -13.13 12.45 -11.06
C ALA A 193 -14.20 12.10 -12.09
N ARG A 194 -13.99 12.51 -13.35
CA ARG A 194 -14.81 12.06 -14.49
C ARG A 194 -14.67 10.55 -14.67
N ARG A 195 -15.79 9.85 -14.94
CA ARG A 195 -15.83 8.41 -15.21
C ARG A 195 -14.84 7.97 -16.29
N GLY A 196 -14.81 8.68 -17.43
CA GLY A 196 -13.86 8.37 -18.51
C GLY A 196 -12.39 8.47 -18.09
N ALA A 197 -12.04 9.48 -17.27
CA ALA A 197 -10.68 9.63 -16.76
C ALA A 197 -10.28 8.48 -15.80
N ARG A 198 -11.22 7.98 -15.00
CA ARG A 198 -11.03 6.78 -14.17
C ARG A 198 -10.78 5.54 -15.02
N LEU A 199 -11.59 5.33 -16.06
CA LEU A 199 -11.41 4.19 -16.97
C LEU A 199 -10.06 4.23 -17.70
N ILE A 200 -9.68 5.40 -18.23
CA ILE A 200 -8.38 5.60 -18.88
C ILE A 200 -7.23 5.33 -17.89
N SER A 201 -7.32 5.82 -16.65
CA SER A 201 -6.31 5.51 -15.64
C SER A 201 -6.22 4.02 -15.34
N GLY A 202 -7.33 3.29 -15.38
CA GLY A 202 -7.39 1.83 -15.24
C GLY A 202 -6.57 1.14 -16.33
N PHE A 203 -6.82 1.54 -17.58
CA PHE A 203 -6.10 1.03 -18.74
C PHE A 203 -4.58 1.29 -18.63
N VAL A 204 -4.18 2.51 -18.27
CA VAL A 204 -2.76 2.86 -18.08
C VAL A 204 -2.09 1.98 -17.02
N VAL A 205 -2.75 1.73 -15.89
CA VAL A 205 -2.20 0.87 -14.83
C VAL A 205 -2.07 -0.57 -15.31
N ILE A 206 -3.06 -1.10 -16.01
CA ILE A 206 -3.02 -2.46 -16.56
C ILE A 206 -1.84 -2.60 -17.54
N VAL A 207 -1.75 -1.71 -18.53
CA VAL A 207 -0.65 -1.72 -19.52
C VAL A 207 0.71 -1.60 -18.84
N SER A 208 0.83 -0.73 -17.84
CA SER A 208 2.10 -0.53 -17.11
C SER A 208 2.54 -1.80 -16.37
N ASN A 209 1.61 -2.54 -15.75
CA ASN A 209 1.92 -3.80 -15.06
C ASN A 209 2.26 -4.92 -16.04
N ILE A 210 1.56 -5.01 -17.19
CA ILE A 210 1.89 -5.97 -18.25
C ILE A 210 3.29 -5.70 -18.78
N PHE A 211 3.62 -4.43 -19.05
CA PHE A 211 4.93 -4.03 -19.53
C PHE A 211 6.03 -4.37 -18.53
N LEU A 212 5.84 -4.06 -17.23
CA LEU A 212 6.82 -4.44 -16.21
C LEU A 212 6.97 -5.97 -16.13
N GLY A 213 5.86 -6.72 -16.08
CA GLY A 213 5.89 -8.18 -16.03
C GLY A 213 6.68 -8.80 -17.18
N SER A 214 6.43 -8.30 -18.40
CA SER A 214 7.18 -8.67 -19.61
C SER A 214 8.69 -8.40 -19.48
N LEU A 215 9.06 -7.18 -19.04
CA LEU A 215 10.46 -6.82 -18.83
C LEU A 215 11.15 -7.69 -17.77
N THR A 216 10.46 -8.04 -16.68
CA THR A 216 11.01 -8.89 -15.63
C THR A 216 11.26 -10.31 -16.15
N THR A 217 10.32 -10.88 -16.90
CA THR A 217 10.46 -12.23 -17.48
C THR A 217 11.61 -12.29 -18.50
N PHE A 218 11.77 -11.27 -19.37
CA PHE A 218 12.86 -11.26 -20.34
C PHE A 218 14.25 -11.19 -19.69
N LYS A 219 14.38 -10.46 -18.57
CA LYS A 219 15.64 -10.41 -17.81
C LYS A 219 15.98 -11.73 -17.13
N GLU A 220 14.99 -12.48 -16.67
CA GLU A 220 15.23 -13.82 -16.10
C GLU A 220 15.80 -14.77 -17.17
N VAL A 221 15.21 -14.79 -18.38
CA VAL A 221 15.66 -15.67 -19.47
C VAL A 221 17.11 -15.39 -19.89
N SER A 222 17.53 -14.12 -19.93
CA SER A 222 18.91 -13.78 -20.34
C SER A 222 19.98 -14.18 -19.31
N LEU A 223 19.65 -14.16 -18.01
CA LEU A 223 20.54 -14.65 -16.96
C LEU A 223 20.74 -16.18 -17.03
N TYR A 224 19.73 -16.93 -17.50
CA TYR A 224 19.83 -18.37 -17.66
C TYR A 224 20.75 -18.77 -18.81
N VAL A 225 20.63 -18.14 -19.98
CA VAL A 225 21.43 -18.49 -21.17
C VAL A 225 22.94 -18.27 -20.90
N LEU A 226 23.30 -17.26 -20.11
CA LEU A 226 24.69 -16.98 -19.75
C LEU A 226 25.26 -17.92 -18.68
N ARG A 227 24.41 -18.57 -17.87
CA ARG A 227 24.84 -19.51 -16.82
C ARG A 227 24.85 -20.98 -17.26
N SER A 228 24.15 -21.30 -18.35
CA SER A 228 24.14 -22.65 -18.96
C SER A 228 25.12 -22.81 -20.13
N SER A 229 25.96 -21.81 -20.39
CA SER A 229 27.06 -21.93 -21.35
C SER A 229 28.25 -22.60 -20.64
N PRO A 230 28.76 -23.76 -21.12
CA PRO A 230 29.85 -24.50 -20.50
C PRO A 230 31.19 -23.73 -20.50
#